data_AF-A0A232M4I8-F1
#
_entry.id   AF-A0A232M4I8-F1
#
_cell.length_a   1.000
_cell.length_b   1.000
_cell.length_c   1.000
_cell.angle_alpha   90.00
_cell.angle_beta   90.00
_cell.angle_gamma   90.00
#
_symmetry.space_group_name_H-M   'P 1'
#
loop_
_entity.id
_entity.type
_entity.pdbx_description
1 polymer ?
#
loop_
_entity_poly.entity_id
_entity_poly.type
_entity_poly.pdbx_seq_one_letter_code
_entity_poly.pdbx_strand_id
1 'polypeptide(L)'
;MGRCDFDSNTKDVGWNFCPSLEAPILFAVLYGLTFVAHCVQAFRSKKIFCWVIIMASSWLTSGYAVRAYSAKQIRGLGNYIPQQLLIVLAPLWINAFVYMVVGRMIYFLLPQKRIFGIKARRLTLLFVMLDIIAFIVQGSASSLMTSDNPNTAKIGIDVFRSIYRLIEFSNGAYSSVATHEAYFYCFESLPILAALTSFNIVHPSTVLVGPNSEFPAKDPEKNSKEKNSTDKTTRQQQNDQVDSPV
;
A
#
# COMPACT_ATOMS: atom_id res chain seq x y z
N MET A 1 -37.83 5.22 -9.46
CA MET A 1 -36.78 4.72 -8.55
C MET A 1 -35.71 5.78 -8.44
N GLY A 2 -35.42 6.22 -7.21
CA GLY A 2 -34.33 7.15 -6.93
C GLY A 2 -32.97 6.46 -7.05
N ARG A 3 -31.88 7.24 -7.18
CA ARG A 3 -30.50 6.70 -7.24
C ARG A 3 -30.21 5.76 -6.05
N CYS A 4 -30.70 6.09 -4.87
CA CYS A 4 -30.48 5.35 -3.62
C CYS A 4 -31.55 4.27 -3.34
N ASP A 5 -32.40 3.93 -4.31
CA ASP A 5 -33.50 2.98 -4.15
C ASP A 5 -33.02 1.57 -4.57
N PHE A 6 -32.24 0.94 -3.68
CA PHE A 6 -31.66 -0.39 -3.89
C PHE A 6 -31.64 -1.20 -2.60
N ASP A 7 -31.74 -2.52 -2.73
CA ASP A 7 -31.56 -3.46 -1.62
C ASP A 7 -30.09 -3.89 -1.54
N SER A 8 -29.42 -3.58 -0.43
CA SER A 8 -28.02 -3.93 -0.19
C SER A 8 -27.75 -5.43 -0.11
N ASN A 9 -28.78 -6.27 0.05
CA ASN A 9 -28.63 -7.74 0.06
C ASN A 9 -28.55 -8.33 -1.36
N THR A 10 -28.74 -7.52 -2.40
CA THR A 10 -28.65 -7.98 -3.79
C THR A 10 -27.20 -8.19 -4.22
N LYS A 11 -26.92 -9.31 -4.88
CA LYS A 11 -25.55 -9.72 -5.25
C LYS A 11 -24.89 -8.81 -6.30
N ASP A 12 -25.65 -7.94 -6.95
CA ASP A 12 -25.16 -6.98 -7.96
C ASP A 12 -24.77 -5.62 -7.39
N VAL A 13 -24.94 -5.39 -6.08
CA VAL A 13 -24.64 -4.11 -5.41
C VAL A 13 -23.51 -4.28 -4.40
N GLY A 14 -22.44 -3.49 -4.56
CA GLY A 14 -21.32 -3.49 -3.61
C GLY A 14 -21.46 -2.51 -2.45
N TRP A 15 -22.45 -1.62 -2.50
CA TRP A 15 -22.63 -0.51 -1.55
C TRP A 15 -23.59 -0.90 -0.41
N ASN A 16 -23.23 -0.58 0.83
CA ASN A 16 -24.08 -0.79 2.01
C ASN A 16 -24.87 0.47 2.44
N PHE A 17 -24.62 1.59 1.76
CA PHE A 17 -25.21 2.89 2.01
C PHE A 17 -25.28 3.65 0.67
N CYS A 18 -26.07 4.72 0.59
CA CYS A 18 -26.07 5.52 -0.63
C CYS A 18 -24.81 6.40 -0.71
N PRO A 19 -23.91 6.20 -1.68
CA PRO A 19 -22.66 6.97 -1.77
C PRO A 19 -22.92 8.42 -2.19
N SER A 20 -22.16 9.36 -1.65
CA SER A 20 -22.10 10.73 -2.16
C SER A 20 -21.28 10.80 -3.45
N LEU A 21 -21.58 11.78 -4.28
CA LEU A 21 -20.81 12.06 -5.50
C LEU A 21 -19.71 13.10 -5.28
N GLU A 22 -19.93 14.01 -4.34
CA GLU A 22 -19.07 15.17 -4.13
C GLU A 22 -17.76 14.80 -3.41
N ALA A 23 -17.85 13.97 -2.38
CA ALA A 23 -16.67 13.55 -1.61
C ALA A 23 -15.62 12.80 -2.45
N PRO A 24 -15.96 11.77 -3.26
CA PRO A 24 -14.93 11.08 -4.05
C PRO A 24 -14.33 11.99 -5.13
N ILE A 25 -15.09 12.96 -5.68
CA ILE A 25 -14.56 13.96 -6.62
C ILE A 25 -13.54 14.87 -5.91
N LEU A 26 -13.87 15.38 -4.72
CA LEU A 26 -12.95 16.20 -3.92
C LEU A 26 -11.64 15.47 -3.66
N PHE A 27 -11.71 14.21 -3.18
CA PHE A 27 -10.51 13.43 -2.91
C PHE A 27 -9.74 13.07 -4.20
N ALA A 28 -10.42 12.78 -5.32
CA ALA A 28 -9.76 12.56 -6.60
C ALA A 28 -8.95 13.79 -7.05
N VAL A 29 -9.50 14.99 -6.87
CA VAL A 29 -8.79 16.25 -7.18
C VAL A 29 -7.59 16.44 -6.25
N LEU A 30 -7.77 16.27 -4.94
CA LEU A 30 -6.69 16.43 -3.96
C LEU A 30 -5.53 15.44 -4.22
N TYR A 31 -5.84 14.17 -4.44
CA TYR A 31 -4.84 13.17 -4.81
C TYR A 31 -4.21 13.45 -6.17
N GLY A 32 -4.99 13.90 -7.15
CA GLY A 32 -4.49 14.31 -8.47
C GLY A 32 -3.50 15.47 -8.38
N LEU A 33 -3.77 16.48 -7.55
CA LEU A 33 -2.83 17.57 -7.28
C LEU A 33 -1.55 17.04 -6.63
N THR A 34 -1.65 16.14 -5.65
CA THR A 34 -0.45 15.53 -5.05
C THR A 34 0.34 14.68 -6.05
N PHE A 35 -0.33 13.95 -6.95
CA PHE A 35 0.30 13.17 -8.02
C PHE A 35 1.08 14.06 -8.99
N VAL A 36 0.48 15.15 -9.45
CA VAL A 36 1.16 16.12 -10.33
C VAL A 36 2.37 16.73 -9.64
N ALA A 37 2.25 17.10 -8.35
CA ALA A 37 3.37 17.61 -7.57
C ALA A 37 4.52 16.59 -7.48
N HIS A 38 4.23 15.32 -7.15
CA HIS A 38 5.23 14.24 -7.10
C HIS A 38 5.87 13.98 -8.46
N CYS A 39 5.10 14.04 -9.55
CA CYS A 39 5.63 13.94 -10.92
C CYS A 39 6.64 15.06 -11.19
N VAL A 40 6.26 16.33 -10.94
CA VAL A 40 7.15 17.49 -11.13
C VAL A 40 8.42 17.35 -10.27
N GLN A 41 8.29 16.92 -9.01
CA GLN A 41 9.41 16.70 -8.11
C GLN A 41 10.33 15.56 -8.58
N ALA A 42 9.79 14.48 -9.12
CA ALA A 42 10.59 13.39 -9.68
C ALA A 42 11.38 13.82 -10.92
N PHE A 43 10.76 14.58 -11.84
CA PHE A 43 11.45 15.11 -13.01
C PHE A 43 12.59 16.06 -12.63
N ARG A 44 12.38 16.90 -11.61
CA ARG A 44 13.41 17.84 -11.13
C ARG A 44 14.53 17.15 -10.35
N SER A 45 14.20 16.16 -9.52
CA SER A 45 15.18 15.49 -8.66
C SER A 45 16.00 14.43 -9.37
N LYS A 46 15.55 13.91 -10.52
CA LYS A 46 16.19 12.82 -11.28
C LYS A 46 16.49 11.57 -10.44
N LYS A 47 15.77 11.38 -9.32
CA LYS A 47 15.96 10.22 -8.44
C LYS A 47 14.95 9.13 -8.77
N ILE A 48 15.46 7.94 -9.10
CA ILE A 48 14.65 6.79 -9.55
C ILE A 48 13.64 6.32 -8.49
N PHE A 49 13.96 6.45 -7.20
CA PHE A 49 13.08 5.97 -6.12
C PHE A 49 11.78 6.77 -5.96
N CYS A 50 11.69 7.98 -6.52
CA CYS A 50 10.46 8.79 -6.54
C CYS A 50 9.33 8.17 -7.36
N TRP A 51 9.63 7.20 -8.22
CA TRP A 51 8.61 6.49 -9.01
C TRP A 51 7.59 5.76 -8.13
N VAL A 52 8.00 5.26 -6.95
CA VAL A 52 7.11 4.51 -6.05
C VAL A 52 6.01 5.40 -5.45
N ILE A 53 6.33 6.64 -5.07
CA ILE A 53 5.32 7.57 -4.54
C ILE A 53 4.40 8.12 -5.64
N ILE A 54 4.90 8.20 -6.88
CA ILE A 54 4.08 8.49 -8.06
C ILE A 54 3.06 7.37 -8.30
N MET A 55 3.46 6.09 -8.16
CA MET A 55 2.54 4.97 -8.27
C MET A 55 1.48 4.94 -7.16
N ALA A 56 1.86 5.25 -5.92
CA ALA A 56 0.90 5.39 -4.83
C ALA A 56 -0.19 6.43 -5.14
N SER A 57 0.24 7.64 -5.52
CA SER A 57 -0.66 8.76 -5.76
C SER A 57 -1.48 8.59 -7.05
N SER A 58 -0.97 7.90 -8.07
CA SER A 58 -1.73 7.57 -9.28
C SER A 58 -2.85 6.56 -9.00
N TRP A 59 -2.59 5.54 -8.18
CA TRP A 59 -3.60 4.55 -7.78
C TRP A 59 -4.70 5.17 -6.94
N LEU A 60 -4.37 6.06 -6.00
CA LEU A 60 -5.37 6.81 -5.23
C LEU A 60 -6.22 7.71 -6.13
N THR A 61 -5.59 8.48 -7.01
CA THR A 61 -6.32 9.37 -7.94
C THR A 61 -7.28 8.58 -8.81
N SER A 62 -6.81 7.46 -9.39
CA SER A 62 -7.62 6.59 -10.23
C SER A 62 -8.72 5.89 -9.43
N GLY A 63 -8.40 5.41 -8.23
CA GLY A 63 -9.36 4.78 -7.32
C GLY A 63 -10.52 5.70 -6.96
N TYR A 64 -10.25 6.95 -6.59
CA TYR A 64 -11.29 7.94 -6.28
C TYR A 64 -12.06 8.40 -7.52
N ALA A 65 -11.44 8.47 -8.69
CA ALA A 65 -12.14 8.75 -9.94
C ALA A 65 -13.13 7.61 -10.30
N VAL A 66 -12.69 6.35 -10.20
CA VAL A 66 -13.56 5.17 -10.40
C VAL A 66 -14.62 5.08 -9.30
N ARG A 67 -14.31 5.49 -8.06
CA ARG A 67 -15.29 5.59 -6.97
C ARG A 67 -16.39 6.60 -7.29
N ALA A 68 -16.05 7.77 -7.82
CA ALA A 68 -17.02 8.76 -8.26
C ALA A 68 -17.91 8.24 -9.40
N TYR A 69 -17.34 7.46 -10.33
CA TYR A 69 -18.10 6.81 -11.39
C TYR A 69 -19.03 5.71 -10.84
N SER A 70 -18.51 4.85 -9.95
CA SER A 70 -19.27 3.81 -9.25
C SER A 70 -20.40 4.38 -8.38
N ALA A 71 -20.23 5.59 -7.82
CA ALA A 71 -21.30 6.28 -7.09
C ALA A 71 -22.45 6.77 -7.98
N LYS A 72 -22.24 6.91 -9.30
CA LYS A 72 -23.32 7.16 -10.28
C LYS A 72 -24.04 5.87 -10.68
N GLN A 73 -23.29 4.76 -10.77
CA GLN A 73 -23.79 3.44 -11.15
C GLN A 73 -23.71 2.49 -9.96
N ILE A 74 -24.68 2.58 -9.05
CA ILE A 74 -24.71 1.80 -7.82
C ILE A 74 -24.83 0.29 -8.08
N ARG A 75 -25.53 -0.08 -9.15
CA ARG A 75 -25.62 -1.47 -9.61
C ARG A 75 -24.43 -1.80 -10.50
N GLY A 76 -23.82 -2.95 -10.25
CA GLY A 76 -22.69 -3.47 -11.02
C GLY A 76 -21.38 -3.45 -10.22
N LEU A 77 -20.88 -4.65 -9.91
CA LEU A 77 -19.61 -4.83 -9.21
C LEU A 77 -18.38 -4.44 -10.05
N GLY A 78 -18.54 -4.32 -11.37
CA GLY A 78 -17.45 -4.05 -12.32
C GLY A 78 -16.70 -2.73 -12.05
N ASN A 79 -17.35 -1.72 -11.47
CA ASN A 79 -16.69 -0.47 -11.07
C ASN A 79 -16.42 -0.40 -9.57
N TYR A 80 -17.23 -1.10 -8.77
CA TYR A 80 -17.08 -1.14 -7.32
C TYR A 80 -15.83 -1.90 -6.87
N ILE A 81 -15.51 -3.03 -7.52
CA ILE A 81 -14.34 -3.82 -7.15
C ILE A 81 -13.04 -3.07 -7.50
N PRO A 82 -12.84 -2.52 -8.72
CA PRO A 82 -11.61 -1.81 -9.05
C PRO A 82 -11.37 -0.58 -8.19
N GLN A 83 -12.40 0.22 -7.85
CA GLN A 83 -12.20 1.36 -6.94
C GLN A 83 -11.72 0.92 -5.56
N GLN A 84 -12.27 -0.19 -5.04
CA GLN A 84 -11.89 -0.68 -3.71
C GLN A 84 -10.45 -1.18 -3.72
N LEU A 85 -10.06 -1.94 -4.73
CA LEU A 85 -8.70 -2.48 -4.85
C LEU A 85 -7.66 -1.36 -5.02
N LEU A 86 -7.91 -0.39 -5.88
CA LEU A 86 -6.97 0.72 -6.10
C LEU A 86 -6.74 1.54 -4.83
N ILE A 87 -7.81 1.83 -4.08
CA ILE A 87 -7.71 2.60 -2.84
C ILE A 87 -7.03 1.78 -1.73
N VAL A 88 -7.42 0.52 -1.55
CA VAL A 88 -6.89 -0.35 -0.47
C VAL A 88 -5.43 -0.74 -0.69
N LEU A 89 -5.01 -0.92 -1.94
CA LEU A 89 -3.63 -1.33 -2.24
C LEU A 89 -2.65 -0.15 -2.32
N ALA A 90 -3.14 1.08 -2.54
CA ALA A 90 -2.26 2.24 -2.65
C ALA A 90 -1.35 2.51 -1.44
N PRO A 91 -1.80 2.35 -0.18
CA PRO A 91 -0.95 2.47 1.01
C PRO A 91 0.30 1.59 1.00
N LEU A 92 0.25 0.41 0.35
CA LEU A 92 1.40 -0.49 0.26
C LEU A 92 2.58 0.17 -0.46
N TRP A 93 2.30 0.96 -1.49
CA TRP A 93 3.32 1.73 -2.20
C TRP A 93 3.92 2.83 -1.32
N ILE A 94 3.10 3.50 -0.50
CA ILE A 94 3.55 4.54 0.44
C ILE A 94 4.45 3.92 1.51
N ASN A 95 4.04 2.78 2.07
CA ASN A 95 4.84 2.03 3.04
C ASN A 95 6.18 1.61 2.43
N ALA A 96 6.18 1.04 1.22
CA ALA A 96 7.40 0.72 0.49
C ALA A 96 8.31 1.95 0.29
N PHE A 97 7.73 3.11 -0.05
CA PHE A 97 8.47 4.36 -0.20
C PHE A 97 9.11 4.82 1.11
N VAL A 98 8.35 4.83 2.20
CA VAL A 98 8.84 5.18 3.55
C VAL A 98 10.05 4.32 3.90
N TYR A 99 9.99 3.01 3.65
CA TYR A 99 11.11 2.11 3.94
C TYR A 99 12.34 2.34 3.07
N MET A 100 12.17 2.69 1.80
CA MET A 100 13.30 3.07 0.95
C MET A 100 13.98 4.35 1.46
N VAL A 101 13.20 5.35 1.87
CA VAL A 101 13.71 6.62 2.41
C VAL A 101 14.43 6.36 3.74
N VAL A 102 13.80 5.63 4.67
CA VAL A 102 14.40 5.27 5.95
C VAL A 102 15.68 4.44 5.76
N GLY A 103 15.68 3.47 4.83
CA GLY A 103 16.87 2.68 4.52
C GLY A 103 18.05 3.53 4.07
N ARG A 104 17.80 4.57 3.25
CA ARG A 104 18.82 5.55 2.85
C ARG A 104 19.23 6.43 4.01
N MET A 105 18.28 6.98 4.77
CA MET A 105 18.58 7.80 5.95
C MET A 105 19.49 7.07 6.92
N ILE A 106 19.25 5.79 7.21
CA ILE A 106 20.06 5.04 8.16
C ILE A 106 21.44 4.70 7.59
N TYR A 107 21.52 4.41 6.29
CA TYR A 107 22.79 4.14 5.65
C TYR A 107 23.70 5.38 5.60
N PHE A 108 23.12 6.58 5.42
CA PHE A 108 23.88 7.83 5.24
C PHE A 108 24.05 8.68 6.49
N LEU A 109 23.07 8.70 7.40
CA LEU A 109 23.07 9.61 8.56
C LEU A 109 23.59 8.96 9.85
N LEU A 110 23.63 7.63 9.94
CA LEU A 110 24.05 6.92 11.15
C LEU A 110 25.40 6.20 10.95
N PRO A 111 26.50 6.70 11.54
CA PRO A 111 27.82 6.06 11.47
C PRO A 111 27.80 4.59 11.94
N GLN A 112 26.96 4.29 12.95
CA GLN A 112 26.80 2.94 13.50
C GLN A 112 25.76 2.07 12.77
N LYS A 113 25.01 2.62 11.80
CA LYS A 113 23.96 1.93 11.01
C LYS A 113 22.92 1.15 11.85
N ARG A 114 22.66 1.62 13.08
CA ARG A 114 21.75 1.00 14.07
C ARG A 114 20.88 2.09 14.69
N ILE A 115 19.59 1.82 14.86
CA ILE A 115 18.66 2.67 15.62
C ILE A 115 18.26 1.90 16.88
N PHE A 116 18.47 2.46 18.07
CA PHE A 116 18.18 1.82 19.37
C PHE A 116 18.80 0.41 19.54
N GLY A 117 20.00 0.18 19.01
CA GLY A 117 20.68 -1.13 19.08
C GLY A 117 20.15 -2.18 18.10
N ILE A 118 19.01 -1.94 17.45
CA ILE A 118 18.44 -2.81 16.41
C ILE A 118 18.98 -2.37 15.05
N LYS A 119 19.38 -3.34 14.22
CA LYS A 119 19.71 -3.07 12.82
C LYS A 119 18.47 -2.55 12.11
N ALA A 120 18.57 -1.37 11.50
CA ALA A 120 17.55 -0.75 10.63
C ALA A 120 16.71 -1.73 9.81
N ARG A 121 17.42 -2.65 9.14
CA ARG A 121 16.85 -3.69 8.30
C ARG A 121 15.82 -4.56 9.00
N ARG A 122 16.00 -4.88 10.28
CA ARG A 122 15.05 -5.70 11.06
C ARG A 122 13.79 -4.92 11.40
N LEU A 123 13.90 -3.63 11.70
CA LEU A 123 12.74 -2.76 11.94
C LEU A 123 11.92 -2.61 10.66
N THR A 124 12.58 -2.34 9.54
CA THR A 124 11.95 -2.32 8.21
C THR A 124 11.27 -3.64 7.86
N LEU A 125 11.94 -4.78 8.13
CA LEU A 125 11.35 -6.10 7.88
C LEU A 125 10.14 -6.36 8.78
N LEU A 126 10.20 -5.99 10.06
CA LEU A 126 9.08 -6.16 11.00
C LEU A 126 7.82 -5.49 10.46
N PHE A 127 7.92 -4.23 10.05
CA PHE A 127 6.76 -3.52 9.53
C PHE A 127 6.28 -4.07 8.18
N VAL A 128 7.17 -4.48 7.27
CA VAL A 128 6.76 -5.14 6.02
C VAL A 128 6.04 -6.46 6.31
N MET A 129 6.51 -7.23 7.31
CA MET A 129 5.81 -8.43 7.75
C MET A 129 4.44 -8.11 8.34
N LEU A 130 4.30 -7.03 9.12
CA LEU A 130 3.01 -6.56 9.63
C LEU A 130 2.05 -6.17 8.49
N ASP A 131 2.55 -5.51 7.44
CA ASP A 131 1.77 -5.14 6.25
C ASP A 131 1.31 -6.37 5.45
N ILE A 132 2.18 -7.37 5.28
CA ILE A 132 1.83 -8.63 4.61
C ILE A 132 0.80 -9.41 5.42
N ILE A 133 0.97 -9.46 6.75
CA ILE A 133 -0.02 -10.08 7.65
C ILE A 133 -1.35 -9.32 7.53
N ALA A 134 -1.33 -7.98 7.55
CA ALA A 134 -2.53 -7.17 7.36
C ALA A 134 -3.20 -7.44 6.00
N PHE A 135 -2.42 -7.61 4.93
CA PHE A 135 -2.95 -7.95 3.61
C PHE A 135 -3.64 -9.33 3.58
N ILE A 136 -3.02 -10.35 4.18
CA ILE A 136 -3.62 -11.69 4.30
C ILE A 136 -4.90 -11.64 5.15
N VAL A 137 -4.88 -10.87 6.23
CA VAL A 137 -6.03 -10.65 7.11
C VAL A 137 -7.16 -9.93 6.36
N GLN A 138 -6.87 -8.92 5.53
CA GLN A 138 -7.85 -8.22 4.70
C GLN A 138 -8.41 -9.10 3.58
N GLY A 139 -7.57 -9.92 2.95
CA GLY A 139 -7.99 -10.86 1.91
C GLY A 139 -8.91 -11.96 2.45
N SER A 140 -8.55 -12.54 3.60
CA SER A 140 -9.40 -13.53 4.28
C SER A 140 -10.70 -12.89 4.80
N ALA A 141 -10.63 -11.69 5.38
CA ALA A 141 -11.81 -10.92 5.79
C ALA A 141 -12.79 -10.67 4.64
N SER A 142 -12.29 -10.35 3.44
CA SER A 142 -13.12 -10.18 2.24
C SER A 142 -13.89 -11.47 1.86
N SER A 143 -13.27 -12.63 2.07
CA SER A 143 -13.96 -13.92 1.88
C SER A 143 -14.99 -14.22 2.96
N LEU A 144 -14.78 -13.74 4.19
CA LEU A 144 -15.76 -13.91 5.27
C LEU A 144 -17.02 -13.06 5.02
N MET A 145 -16.87 -11.90 4.38
CA MET A 145 -17.99 -11.02 4.01
C MET A 145 -19.00 -11.68 3.06
N THR A 146 -18.62 -12.73 2.33
CA THR A 146 -19.50 -13.46 1.41
C THR A 146 -20.16 -14.69 2.03
N SER A 147 -19.98 -14.91 3.34
CA SER A 147 -20.58 -16.07 4.02
C SER A 147 -22.07 -15.87 4.29
N ASP A 148 -22.85 -16.94 4.14
CA ASP A 148 -24.30 -16.91 4.41
C ASP A 148 -24.63 -16.75 5.90
N ASN A 149 -23.66 -16.93 6.78
CA ASN A 149 -23.83 -16.74 8.22
C ASN A 149 -23.62 -15.25 8.58
N PRO A 150 -24.65 -14.56 9.10
CA PRO A 150 -24.56 -13.13 9.40
C PRO A 150 -23.51 -12.81 10.47
N ASN A 151 -23.17 -13.73 11.37
CA ASN A 151 -22.12 -13.51 12.38
C ASN A 151 -20.72 -13.60 11.77
N THR A 152 -20.52 -14.51 10.81
CA THR A 152 -19.24 -14.67 10.10
C THR A 152 -19.01 -13.53 9.10
N ALA A 153 -20.06 -13.11 8.40
CA ALA A 153 -20.03 -11.94 7.54
C ALA A 153 -19.66 -10.66 8.32
N LYS A 154 -20.24 -10.47 9.51
CA LYS A 154 -19.87 -9.37 10.42
C LYS A 154 -18.40 -9.40 10.81
N ILE A 155 -17.86 -10.56 11.20
CA ILE A 155 -16.43 -10.70 11.52
C ILE A 155 -15.55 -10.29 10.33
N GLY A 156 -15.91 -10.66 9.10
CA GLY A 156 -15.20 -10.21 7.90
C GLY A 156 -15.23 -8.69 7.71
N ILE A 157 -16.40 -8.08 7.90
CA ILE A 157 -16.57 -6.61 7.84
C ILE A 157 -15.75 -5.90 8.93
N ASP A 158 -15.70 -6.46 10.14
CA ASP A 158 -15.01 -5.89 11.30
C ASP A 158 -13.49 -5.97 11.14
N VAL A 159 -12.98 -7.09 10.63
CA VAL A 159 -11.55 -7.30 10.38
C VAL A 159 -11.05 -6.39 9.24
N PHE A 160 -11.87 -6.18 8.21
CA PHE A 160 -11.57 -5.24 7.13
C PHE A 160 -11.38 -3.79 7.65
N ARG A 161 -11.98 -3.47 8.80
CA ARG A 161 -11.94 -2.15 9.45
C ARG A 161 -11.16 -2.20 10.77
N SER A 162 -9.91 -2.66 10.73
CA SER A 162 -9.14 -3.09 11.90
C SER A 162 -8.93 -2.04 13.01
N ILE A 163 -9.12 -0.75 12.75
CA ILE A 163 -9.03 0.34 13.76
C ILE A 163 -10.27 0.41 14.67
N TYR A 164 -11.42 -0.08 14.22
CA TYR A 164 -12.71 0.20 14.87
C TYR A 164 -13.16 -0.86 15.86
N ARG A 165 -12.63 -2.09 15.73
CA ARG A 165 -12.87 -3.15 16.73
C ARG A 165 -12.45 -2.70 18.12
N LEU A 166 -11.41 -1.88 18.26
CA LEU A 166 -10.97 -1.38 19.57
C LEU A 166 -11.97 -0.38 20.18
N ILE A 167 -12.63 0.43 19.35
CA ILE A 167 -13.61 1.44 19.78
C ILE A 167 -15.00 0.81 19.99
N GLU A 168 -15.37 -0.16 19.16
CA GLU A 168 -16.67 -0.84 19.21
C GLU A 168 -16.75 -1.86 20.36
N PHE A 169 -15.63 -2.49 20.74
CA PHE A 169 -15.53 -3.32 21.95
C PHE A 169 -15.76 -2.52 23.24
N SER A 170 -15.60 -1.20 23.19
CA SER A 170 -15.86 -0.29 24.30
C SER A 170 -17.32 0.15 24.40
N ASN A 171 -18.16 0.02 23.36
CA ASN A 171 -19.43 0.76 23.27
C ASN A 171 -20.70 -0.05 22.98
N GLY A 172 -20.65 -1.38 22.87
CA GLY A 172 -21.86 -2.20 22.87
C GLY A 172 -22.80 -2.01 21.66
N ALA A 173 -22.61 -2.85 20.65
CA ALA A 173 -23.66 -3.40 19.79
C ALA A 173 -24.76 -2.47 19.22
N TYR A 174 -24.43 -1.33 18.60
CA TYR A 174 -25.24 -0.71 17.52
C TYR A 174 -24.34 0.20 16.65
N SER A 175 -23.61 -0.34 15.65
CA SER A 175 -22.69 0.49 14.86
C SER A 175 -23.34 1.14 13.63
N SER A 176 -23.55 2.45 13.77
CA SER A 176 -23.88 3.42 12.72
C SER A 176 -22.64 3.84 11.89
N VAL A 177 -21.61 3.00 11.80
CA VAL A 177 -20.29 3.38 11.26
C VAL A 177 -20.07 2.83 9.85
N ALA A 178 -20.53 1.61 9.57
CA ALA A 178 -20.52 1.04 8.22
C ALA A 178 -21.56 1.67 7.28
N THR A 179 -22.51 2.43 7.83
CA THR A 179 -23.56 3.14 7.09
C THR A 179 -23.19 4.58 6.72
N HIS A 180 -22.14 5.14 7.32
CA HIS A 180 -21.76 6.53 7.14
C HIS A 180 -20.45 6.65 6.36
N GLU A 181 -20.58 7.15 5.14
CA GLU A 181 -19.47 7.39 4.23
C GLU A 181 -18.37 8.30 4.82
N ALA A 182 -18.74 9.21 5.71
CA ALA A 182 -17.82 10.15 6.35
C ALA A 182 -16.62 9.46 7.04
N TYR A 183 -16.84 8.32 7.70
CA TYR A 183 -15.78 7.62 8.41
C TYR A 183 -14.72 7.05 7.48
N PHE A 184 -15.12 6.57 6.30
CA PHE A 184 -14.18 6.13 5.28
C PHE A 184 -13.25 7.27 4.87
N TYR A 185 -13.78 8.47 4.64
CA TYR A 185 -12.92 9.61 4.28
C TYR A 185 -12.04 10.08 5.44
N CYS A 186 -12.59 10.17 6.65
CA CYS A 186 -11.85 10.68 7.80
C CYS A 186 -10.68 9.79 8.22
N PHE A 187 -10.84 8.46 8.17
CA PHE A 187 -9.87 7.54 8.73
C PHE A 187 -9.04 6.80 7.69
N GLU A 188 -9.56 6.57 6.48
CA GLU A 188 -8.77 5.99 5.39
C GLU A 188 -8.12 7.10 4.56
N SER A 189 -8.93 8.08 4.11
CA SER A 189 -8.45 9.02 3.09
C SER A 189 -7.59 10.14 3.66
N LEU A 190 -8.03 10.81 4.72
CA LEU A 190 -7.32 11.97 5.25
C LEU A 190 -5.90 11.66 5.73
N PRO A 191 -5.62 10.55 6.47
CA PRO A 191 -4.27 10.26 6.93
C PRO A 191 -3.30 9.99 5.77
N ILE A 192 -3.77 9.28 4.74
CA ILE A 192 -2.98 9.00 3.53
C ILE A 192 -2.69 10.30 2.77
N LEU A 193 -3.70 11.16 2.60
CA LEU A 193 -3.54 12.45 1.94
C LEU A 193 -2.55 13.34 2.70
N ALA A 194 -2.63 13.36 4.03
CA ALA A 194 -1.68 14.08 4.88
C ALA A 194 -0.26 13.55 4.69
N ALA A 195 -0.06 12.23 4.65
CA ALA A 195 1.23 11.62 4.39
C ALA A 195 1.79 12.00 3.00
N LEU A 196 1.00 11.87 1.92
CA LEU A 196 1.44 12.24 0.57
C LEU A 196 1.77 13.73 0.45
N THR A 197 0.98 14.58 1.10
CA THR A 197 1.21 16.03 1.13
C THR A 197 2.47 16.37 1.92
N SER A 198 2.73 15.69 3.04
CA SER A 198 3.96 15.88 3.81
C SER A 198 5.21 15.57 2.97
N PHE A 199 5.17 14.51 2.15
CA PHE A 199 6.25 14.18 1.22
C PHE A 199 6.38 15.15 0.04
N ASN A 200 5.31 15.85 -0.34
CA ASN A 200 5.40 16.95 -1.29
C ASN A 200 6.11 18.16 -0.70
N ILE A 201 5.90 18.47 0.58
CA ILE A 201 6.54 19.61 1.25
C ILE A 201 8.00 19.29 1.56
N VAL A 202 8.26 18.15 2.19
CA VAL A 202 9.60 17.68 2.54
C VAL A 202 9.97 16.53 1.62
N HIS A 203 10.39 16.88 0.41
CA HIS A 203 10.74 15.88 -0.59
C HIS A 203 12.05 15.16 -0.20
N PRO A 204 12.07 13.82 -0.08
CA PRO A 204 13.24 13.10 0.42
C PRO A 204 14.52 13.32 -0.41
N SER A 205 14.41 13.71 -1.68
CA SER A 205 15.59 14.00 -2.51
C SER A 205 16.35 15.26 -2.11
N THR A 206 15.73 16.19 -1.37
CA THR A 206 16.42 17.42 -0.91
C THR A 206 17.18 17.17 0.38
N VAL A 207 16.74 16.20 1.18
CA VAL A 207 17.40 15.80 2.44
C VAL A 207 18.54 14.81 2.19
N LEU A 208 18.39 13.92 1.21
CA LEU A 208 19.38 12.89 0.86
C LEU A 208 20.29 13.35 -0.29
N VAL A 209 21.06 14.42 -0.09
CA VAL A 209 22.05 14.96 -1.05
C VAL A 209 23.49 14.59 -0.64
N GLY A 210 24.23 13.95 -1.55
CA GLY A 210 25.66 13.67 -1.38
C GLY A 210 26.24 12.70 -2.44
N PRO A 211 27.58 12.66 -2.64
CA PRO A 211 28.26 11.82 -3.64
C PRO A 211 27.99 10.31 -3.50
N ASN A 212 27.49 9.88 -2.33
CA ASN A 212 27.13 8.50 -2.05
C ASN A 212 25.63 8.28 -1.87
N SER A 213 24.76 9.30 -2.03
CA SER A 213 23.31 9.25 -1.72
C SER A 213 22.50 8.18 -2.50
N GLU A 214 23.11 7.61 -3.53
CA GLU A 214 22.60 6.48 -4.28
C GLU A 214 23.36 5.21 -3.91
N PHE A 215 22.65 4.09 -3.82
CA PHE A 215 23.32 2.81 -3.67
C PHE A 215 24.24 2.62 -4.89
N PRO A 216 25.53 2.30 -4.69
CA PRO A 216 26.45 2.09 -5.80
C PRO A 216 25.87 1.00 -6.69
N ALA A 217 25.83 1.27 -8.00
CA ALA A 217 25.43 0.26 -8.97
C ALA A 217 26.28 -1.00 -8.76
N LYS A 218 25.63 -2.16 -8.70
CA LYS A 218 26.31 -3.44 -8.46
C LYS A 218 27.31 -3.67 -9.59
N ASP A 219 28.61 -3.70 -9.27
CA ASP A 219 29.69 -3.79 -10.25
C ASP A 219 29.49 -5.03 -11.16
N PRO A 220 29.29 -4.82 -12.48
CA PRO A 220 29.07 -5.92 -13.42
C PRO A 220 30.28 -6.85 -13.52
N GLU A 221 31.50 -6.35 -13.29
CA GLU A 221 32.73 -7.15 -13.32
C GLU A 221 32.85 -8.04 -12.08
N LYS A 222 32.42 -7.54 -10.92
CA LYS A 222 32.37 -8.35 -9.69
C LYS A 222 31.33 -9.47 -9.79
N ASN A 223 30.15 -9.18 -10.35
CA ASN A 223 29.11 -10.19 -10.56
C ASN A 223 29.54 -11.27 -11.58
N SER A 224 30.25 -10.90 -12.65
CA SER A 224 30.74 -11.86 -13.64
C SER A 224 31.85 -12.74 -13.07
N LYS A 225 32.75 -12.20 -12.25
CA LYS A 225 33.76 -12.96 -11.50
C LYS A 225 33.13 -13.93 -10.49
N GLU A 226 32.13 -13.50 -9.73
CA GLU A 226 31.42 -14.33 -8.74
C GLU A 226 30.60 -15.43 -9.41
N LYS A 227 29.94 -15.14 -10.54
CA LYS A 227 29.22 -16.13 -11.36
C LYS A 227 30.17 -17.16 -11.96
N ASN A 228 31.31 -16.73 -12.51
CA ASN A 228 32.34 -17.62 -13.06
C ASN A 228 33.00 -18.50 -11.98
N SER A 229 33.20 -17.96 -10.77
CA SER A 229 33.69 -18.73 -9.62
C SER A 229 32.70 -19.80 -9.21
N THR A 230 31.42 -19.46 -9.14
CA THR A 230 30.36 -20.41 -8.76
C THR A 230 30.22 -21.51 -9.80
N ASP A 231 30.21 -21.16 -11.08
CA ASP A 231 30.10 -22.13 -12.19
C ASP A 231 31.30 -23.10 -12.23
N LYS A 232 32.51 -22.61 -11.89
CA LYS A 232 33.69 -23.48 -11.73
C LYS A 232 33.57 -24.44 -10.56
N THR A 233 33.11 -23.97 -9.40
CA THR A 233 32.93 -24.82 -8.21
C THR A 233 31.85 -25.88 -8.44
N THR A 234 30.75 -25.54 -9.13
CA THR A 234 29.70 -26.50 -9.49
C THR A 234 30.18 -27.58 -10.45
N ARG A 235 30.99 -27.22 -11.46
CA ARG A 235 31.60 -28.21 -12.37
C ARG A 235 32.60 -29.12 -11.68
N GLN A 236 33.38 -28.58 -10.74
CA GLN A 236 34.32 -29.37 -9.94
C GLN A 236 33.58 -30.40 -9.08
N GLN A 237 32.52 -29.97 -8.37
CA GLN A 237 31.68 -30.86 -7.57
C GLN A 237 30.97 -31.93 -8.42
N GLN A 238 30.53 -31.59 -9.63
CA GLN A 238 29.96 -32.58 -10.56
C GLN A 238 30.98 -33.62 -11.00
N ASN A 239 32.22 -33.22 -11.28
CA ASN A 239 33.29 -34.15 -11.65
C ASN A 239 33.69 -35.04 -10.46
N ASP A 240 33.83 -34.47 -9.27
CA ASP A 240 34.19 -35.21 -8.04
C ASP A 240 33.10 -36.24 -7.66
N GLN A 241 31.83 -35.98 -8.02
CA GLN A 241 30.70 -36.87 -7.77
C GLN A 241 30.58 -38.00 -8.80
N VAL A 242 31.18 -37.86 -9.99
CA VAL A 242 31.25 -38.90 -11.03
C VAL A 242 32.42 -39.87 -10.76
N ASP A 243 33.49 -39.40 -10.13
CA ASP A 243 34.68 -40.21 -9.79
C ASP A 243 34.60 -40.91 -8.42
N SER A 244 33.47 -40.81 -7.72
CA SER A 244 33.23 -41.52 -6.45
C SER A 244 32.93 -43.01 -6.72
N PRO A 245 33.73 -43.96 -6.22
CA PRO A 245 33.48 -45.38 -6.43
C PRO A 245 32.20 -45.82 -5.69
N VAL A 246 31.33 -46.54 -6.40
CA VAL A 246 30.14 -47.21 -5.84
C VAL A 246 30.54 -48.34 -4.89
#